data_AF-A0A955Q673-F1
#
_entry.id   AF-A0A955Q673-F1
#
_cell.length_a   1.000
_cell.length_b   1.000
_cell.length_c   1.000
_cell.angle_alpha   90.00
_cell.angle_beta   90.00
_cell.angle_gamma   90.00
#
_symmetry.space_group_name_H-M   'P 1'
#
loop_
_entity.id
_entity.type
_entity.pdbx_description
1 polymer ?
#
loop_
_entity_poly.entity_id
_entity_poly.type
_entity_poly.pdbx_seq_one_letter_code
_entity_poly.pdbx_strand_id
1 'polypeptide(L)' 'MAGSLPKRQQRLVEAWAELHQHELQQDWKRLQTGNPPLPIAPLK' A
#
# COMPACT_ATOMS: atom_id res chain seq x y z
N MET A 1 18.35 9.52 4.47
CA MET A 1 18.88 8.15 4.38
C MET A 1 17.73 7.25 3.96
N ALA A 2 17.72 6.73 2.75
CA ALA A 2 16.67 5.80 2.32
C ALA A 2 17.04 4.40 2.81
N GLY A 3 16.20 3.80 3.65
CA GLY A 3 16.35 2.40 4.04
C GLY A 3 16.08 1.54 2.81
N SER A 4 17.07 0.77 2.38
CA SER A 4 16.90 -0.21 1.31
C SER A 4 16.25 -1.47 1.88
N LEU A 5 15.07 -1.81 1.35
CA LEU A 5 14.42 -3.07 1.68
C LEU A 5 15.20 -4.22 0.99
N PRO A 6 15.47 -5.35 1.64
CA PRO A 6 16.05 -6.48 0.94
C PRO A 6 15.07 -7.00 -0.13
N LYS A 7 15.59 -7.55 -1.22
CA LYS A 7 14.81 -7.89 -2.44
C LYS A 7 13.56 -8.75 -2.18
N ARG A 8 13.59 -9.62 -1.16
CA ARG A 8 12.44 -10.48 -0.82
C ARG A 8 11.29 -9.68 -0.24
N GLN A 9 11.58 -8.77 0.68
CA GLN A 9 10.59 -7.89 1.29
C GLN A 9 10.02 -6.93 0.26
N GLN A 10 10.85 -6.43 -0.66
CA GLN A 10 10.38 -5.55 -1.73
C GLN A 10 9.33 -6.25 -2.60
N ARG A 11 9.63 -7.48 -3.06
CA ARG A 11 8.68 -8.28 -3.85
C ARG A 11 7.38 -8.59 -3.12
N LEU A 12 7.44 -8.83 -1.81
CA LEU A 12 6.24 -9.05 -1.00
C LEU A 12 5.35 -7.79 -0.96
N VAL A 13 5.95 -6.62 -0.75
CA VAL A 13 5.23 -5.35 -0.76
C VAL A 13 4.67 -5.03 -2.14
N GLU A 14 5.44 -5.27 -3.20
CA GLU A 14 5.00 -5.09 -4.59
C GLU A 14 3.80 -5.99 -4.92
N ALA A 15 3.87 -7.29 -4.64
CA ALA A 15 2.77 -8.23 -4.89
C ALA A 15 1.50 -7.86 -4.09
N TRP A 16 1.66 -7.39 -2.85
CA TRP A 16 0.54 -6.90 -2.07
C TRP A 16 -0.07 -5.63 -2.64
N ALA A 17 0.75 -4.68 -3.08
CA ALA A 17 0.31 -3.44 -3.68
C ALA A 17 -0.40 -3.67 -5.02
N GLU A 18 0.04 -4.67 -5.79
CA GLU A 18 -0.65 -5.13 -7.00
C GLU A 18 -2.03 -5.70 -6.67
N LEU A 19 -2.14 -6.56 -5.65
CA LEU A 19 -3.41 -7.16 -5.23
C LEU A 19 -4.41 -6.11 -4.73
N HIS A 20 -3.94 -5.08 -4.02
CA HIS A 20 -4.78 -4.04 -3.39
C HIS A 20 -4.70 -2.69 -4.13
N GLN A 21 -4.30 -2.69 -5.41
CA GLN A 21 -4.04 -1.47 -6.16
C GLN A 21 -5.26 -0.53 -6.19
N HIS A 22 -6.44 -1.11 -6.39
CA HIS A 22 -7.69 -0.35 -6.44
C HIS A 22 -8.02 0.31 -5.10
N GLU A 23 -7.89 -0.44 -3.99
CA GLU A 23 -8.13 0.06 -2.63
C GLU A 23 -7.15 1.20 -2.29
N LEU A 24 -5.86 1.03 -2.60
CA LEU A 24 -4.84 2.05 -2.40
C LEU A 24 -5.15 3.34 -3.17
N GLN A 25 -5.62 3.24 -4.41
CA GLN A 25 -6.03 4.41 -5.19
C GLN A 25 -7.27 5.11 -4.63
N GLN A 26 -8.25 4.34 -4.15
CA GLN A 26 -9.44 4.89 -3.51
C GLN A 26 -9.05 5.62 -2.21
N ASP A 27 -8.21 5.01 -1.38
CA ASP A 27 -7.70 5.61 -0.16
C ASP A 27 -6.89 6.88 -0.44
N TRP A 28 -6.08 6.87 -1.49
CA TRP A 28 -5.36 8.07 -1.94
C TRP A 28 -6.32 9.23 -2.27
N LYS A 29 -7.47 8.95 -2.89
CA LYS A 29 -8.50 9.97 -3.16
C LYS A 29 -9.22 10.40 -1.87
N ARG A 30 -9.48 9.49 -0.94
CA ARG A 30 -10.08 9.80 0.37
C ARG A 30 -9.19 10.75 1.16
N LEU A 31 -7.90 10.44 1.25
CA LEU A 31 -6.91 11.27 1.92
C LEU A 31 -6.85 12.69 1.34
N GLN A 32 -6.86 12.82 0.01
CA GLN A 32 -6.90 14.13 -0.65
C GLN A 32 -8.16 14.94 -0.34
N THR A 33 -9.28 14.28 -0.03
CA THR A 33 -10.54 14.92 0.34
C THR A 33 -10.69 15.12 1.85
N GLY A 34 -9.64 14.85 2.64
CA GLY A 34 -9.63 14.98 4.10
C GLY A 34 -10.30 13.82 4.83
N ASN A 35 -10.66 12.75 4.11
CA ASN A 35 -11.28 11.56 4.68
C ASN A 35 -10.20 10.53 5.06
N PRO A 36 -10.39 9.79 6.16
CA PRO A 36 -9.47 8.73 6.53
C PRO A 36 -9.48 7.58 5.50
N PRO A 37 -8.34 6.91 5.31
CA PRO A 37 -8.26 5.71 4.49
C PRO A 37 -9.01 4.55 5.15
N LEU A 38 -9.35 3.53 4.38
CA LEU A 38 -10.00 2.33 4.87
C LEU A 38 -8.97 1.26 5.26
N PRO A 39 -9.33 0.31 6.13
CA PRO A 39 -8.43 -0.80 6.45
C PRO A 39 -8.25 -1.70 5.23
N ILE A 40 -7.01 -1.86 4.79
CA ILE A 40 -6.60 -2.82 3.75
C ILE A 40 -6.03 -4.07 4.43
N ALA A 41 -6.39 -5.26 3.94
CA ALA A 41 -5.91 -6.51 4.52
C ALA A 41 -4.38 -6.57 4.52
N PRO A 42 -3.72 -6.86 5.66
CA PRO A 42 -2.26 -6.90 5.71
C PRO A 42 -1.70 -8.12 4.97
N LEU A 43 -0.43 -8.01 4.57
CA LEU A 43 0.41 -9.15 4.19
C LEU A 43 0.39 -10.22 5.30
N LYS A 44 0.07 -11.48 4.94
CA LYS A 44 0.16 -12.65 5.82
C LYS A 44 1.53 -13.29 5.77
#